data_AF-A0A2E2RWT1-F1
#
_entry.id   AF-A0A2E2RWT1-F1
#
_cell.length_a   1.000
_cell.length_b   1.000
_cell.length_c   1.000
_cell.angle_alpha   90.00
_cell.angle_beta   90.00
_cell.angle_gamma   90.00
#
_symmetry.space_group_name_H-M   'P 1'
#
loop_
_entity.id
_entity.type
_entity.pdbx_description
1 polymer ?
#
loop_
_entity_poly.entity_id
_entity_poly.type
_entity_poly.pdbx_seq_one_letter_code
_entity_poly.pdbx_strand_id
1 'polypeptide(L)'
;MGHKVLHITSHRFDEERALTLIGPCEKVVTVHGLAGDKRSLQIGGRDEALRNRVHQALESAGFESEVVTDGAYGGMEPGNICNRGSTGAGVQLEIHAGLRQMMKEDVATYNRFVDAVRSAL
;
A
#
# COMPACT_ATOMS: atom_id res chain seq x y z
N MET A 1 -5.63 -21.95 -13.36
CA MET A 1 -4.25 -21.52 -13.05
C MET A 1 -4.17 -20.04 -13.35
N GLY A 2 -3.95 -19.22 -12.33
CA GLY A 2 -4.17 -17.78 -12.38
C GLY A 2 -2.89 -16.97 -12.19
N HIS A 3 -2.98 -15.64 -12.27
CA HIS A 3 -1.89 -14.67 -12.26
C HIS A 3 -0.89 -14.76 -11.09
N LYS A 4 -1.06 -15.66 -10.11
CA LYS A 4 -0.13 -15.89 -8.99
C LYS A 4 1.29 -16.23 -9.43
N VAL A 5 1.46 -16.93 -10.57
CA VAL A 5 2.79 -17.25 -11.15
C VAL A 5 3.55 -15.98 -11.55
N LEU A 6 2.85 -14.88 -11.81
CA LEU A 6 3.46 -13.59 -12.15
C LEU A 6 3.83 -12.77 -10.90
N HIS A 7 3.52 -13.24 -9.69
CA HIS A 7 3.79 -12.51 -8.47
C HIS A 7 5.25 -12.65 -8.05
N ILE A 8 5.99 -11.54 -8.11
CA ILE A 8 7.32 -11.39 -7.54
C ILE A 8 7.18 -10.57 -6.25
N THR A 9 7.73 -11.07 -5.14
CA THR A 9 7.67 -10.38 -3.84
C THR A 9 8.40 -9.03 -3.90
N SER A 10 7.89 -8.02 -3.17
CA SER A 10 8.28 -6.62 -3.30
C SER A 10 9.78 -6.33 -3.16
N HIS A 11 10.50 -7.09 -2.31
CA HIS A 11 11.94 -6.92 -2.10
C HIS A 11 12.80 -7.57 -3.20
N ARG A 12 12.18 -8.36 -4.08
CA ARG A 12 12.80 -8.97 -5.26
C ARG A 12 12.26 -8.40 -6.57
N PHE A 13 11.33 -7.46 -6.52
CA PHE A 13 10.79 -6.82 -7.71
C PHE A 13 11.80 -5.79 -8.22
N ASP A 14 12.43 -6.09 -9.35
CA ASP A 14 13.57 -5.36 -9.90
C ASP A 14 13.39 -4.95 -11.36
N GLU A 15 12.13 -4.86 -11.83
CA GLU A 15 11.83 -4.43 -13.18
C GLU A 15 12.37 -3.01 -13.44
N GLU A 16 13.23 -2.87 -14.44
CA GLU A 16 14.03 -1.67 -14.68
C GLU A 16 13.19 -0.43 -14.92
N ARG A 17 12.04 -0.54 -15.61
CA ARG A 17 11.18 0.61 -15.90
C ARG A 17 10.50 1.11 -14.63
N ALA A 18 10.05 0.21 -13.76
CA ALA A 18 9.48 0.57 -12.46
C ALA A 18 10.52 1.26 -11.57
N LEU A 19 11.74 0.71 -11.49
CA LEU A 19 12.82 1.33 -10.73
C LEU A 19 13.20 2.72 -11.28
N THR A 20 13.27 2.85 -12.60
CA THR A 20 13.54 4.14 -13.26
C THR A 20 12.42 5.14 -12.98
N LEU A 21 11.16 4.70 -13.00
CA LEU A 21 10.00 5.55 -12.76
C LEU A 21 9.96 6.07 -11.31
N ILE A 22 10.19 5.21 -10.32
CA ILE A 22 10.04 5.59 -8.90
C ILE A 22 11.30 6.22 -8.32
N GLY A 23 12.49 5.95 -8.88
CA GLY A 23 13.77 6.45 -8.38
C GLY A 23 13.80 7.96 -8.07
N PRO A 24 13.26 8.85 -8.93
CA PRO A 24 13.21 10.28 -8.62
C PRO A 24 12.07 10.71 -7.69
N CYS A 25 11.09 9.83 -7.38
CA CYS A 25 9.92 10.18 -6.59
C CYS A 25 10.26 10.30 -5.10
N GLU A 26 9.89 11.44 -4.48
CA GLU A 26 10.02 11.65 -3.04
C GLU A 26 9.07 10.80 -2.22
N LYS A 27 7.87 10.56 -2.76
CA LYS A 27 6.82 9.76 -2.12
C LYS A 27 6.51 8.57 -3.01
N VAL A 28 6.63 7.38 -2.45
CA VAL A 28 6.22 6.13 -3.10
C VAL A 28 5.21 5.43 -2.19
N VAL A 29 4.03 5.18 -2.74
CA VAL A 29 2.96 4.42 -2.07
C VAL A 29 2.64 3.21 -2.92
N THR A 30 2.83 2.01 -2.38
CA THR A 30 2.53 0.76 -3.08
C THR A 30 1.19 0.20 -2.63
N VAL A 31 0.48 -0.46 -3.55
CA VAL A 31 -0.84 -1.06 -3.30
C VAL A 31 -0.76 -2.56 -3.52
N HIS A 32 -1.01 -3.31 -2.46
CA HIS A 32 -0.96 -4.76 -2.41
C HIS A 32 -2.32 -5.33 -2.00
N GLY A 33 -2.50 -6.63 -2.24
CA GLY A 33 -3.72 -7.34 -1.90
C GLY A 33 -3.45 -8.48 -0.93
N LEU A 34 -4.13 -8.46 0.20
CA LEU A 34 -4.20 -9.59 1.13
C LEU A 34 -5.35 -10.54 0.75
N ALA A 35 -5.16 -11.81 1.07
CA ALA A 35 -6.25 -12.79 1.07
C ALA A 35 -7.13 -12.60 2.31
N GLY A 36 -8.30 -13.24 2.33
CA GLY A 36 -9.25 -13.15 3.45
C GLY A 36 -10.42 -12.20 3.17
N ASP A 37 -11.52 -12.44 3.88
CA ASP A 37 -12.82 -11.78 3.74
C ASP A 37 -12.97 -10.53 4.59
N LYS A 38 -11.98 -10.22 5.43
CA LYS A 38 -11.93 -8.97 6.21
C LYS A 38 -12.07 -7.74 5.31
N ARG A 39 -12.69 -6.70 5.86
CA ARG A 39 -12.92 -5.40 5.21
C ARG A 39 -12.00 -4.31 5.79
N SER A 40 -10.77 -4.71 6.08
CA SER A 40 -9.74 -3.86 6.67
C SER A 40 -8.49 -3.80 5.79
N LEU A 41 -7.56 -2.94 6.14
CA LEU A 41 -6.23 -2.89 5.53
C LEU A 41 -5.13 -2.79 6.57
N GLN A 42 -3.93 -3.16 6.16
CA GLN A 42 -2.70 -2.91 6.90
C GLN A 42 -1.86 -1.85 6.18
N ILE A 43 -1.20 -1.00 6.95
CA ILE A 43 -0.33 0.06 6.44
C ILE A 43 1.05 0.00 7.09
N GLY A 44 2.08 -0.08 6.25
CA GLY A 44 3.47 -0.16 6.67
C GLY A 44 4.37 0.79 5.89
N GLY A 45 5.67 0.49 5.89
CA GLY A 45 6.68 1.29 5.19
C GLY A 45 7.47 2.22 6.10
N ARG A 46 8.63 2.67 5.59
CA ARG A 46 9.64 3.43 6.34
C ARG A 46 9.33 4.92 6.46
N ASP A 47 8.48 5.48 5.59
CA ASP A 47 8.06 6.88 5.73
C ASP A 47 6.99 6.99 6.80
N GLU A 48 7.42 7.04 8.07
CA GLU A 48 6.53 7.10 9.22
C GLU A 48 5.57 8.30 9.18
N ALA A 49 6.05 9.46 8.73
CA ALA A 49 5.23 10.66 8.68
C ALA A 49 4.11 10.53 7.64
N LEU A 50 4.43 10.06 6.43
CA LEU A 50 3.42 9.81 5.40
C LEU A 50 2.50 8.64 5.78
N ARG A 51 3.05 7.54 6.31
CA ARG A 51 2.31 6.37 6.79
C ARG A 51 1.24 6.79 7.80
N ASN A 52 1.61 7.58 8.80
CA ASN A 52 0.69 8.02 9.85
C ASN A 52 -0.39 8.96 9.29
N ARG A 53 -0.07 9.85 8.33
CA ARG A 53 -1.08 10.69 7.66
C ARG A 53 -2.07 9.86 6.85
N VAL A 54 -1.60 8.89 6.06
CA VAL A 54 -2.47 8.02 5.25
C VAL A 54 -3.36 7.15 6.16
N HIS A 55 -2.79 6.58 7.22
CA HIS A 55 -3.54 5.84 8.23
C HIS A 55 -4.68 6.69 8.84
N GLN A 56 -4.36 7.89 9.32
CA GLN A 56 -5.35 8.81 9.92
C GLN A 56 -6.44 9.23 8.93
N ALA A 57 -6.08 9.48 7.66
CA ALA A 57 -7.04 9.84 6.64
C ALA A 57 -8.02 8.67 6.33
N LEU A 58 -7.52 7.44 6.30
CA LEU A 58 -8.33 6.24 6.08
C LEU A 58 -9.26 5.95 7.25
N GLU A 59 -8.76 6.03 8.49
CA GLU A 59 -9.58 5.91 9.71
C GLU A 59 -10.69 6.98 9.73
N SER A 60 -10.34 8.23 9.44
CA SER A 60 -11.30 9.34 9.38
C SER A 60 -12.36 9.16 8.29
N ALA A 61 -12.04 8.43 7.22
CA ALA A 61 -12.97 8.07 6.15
C ALA A 61 -13.79 6.78 6.44
N GLY A 62 -13.62 6.20 7.63
CA GLY A 62 -14.37 5.04 8.11
C GLY A 62 -13.82 3.68 7.66
N PHE A 63 -12.55 3.59 7.29
CA PHE A 63 -11.89 2.32 6.97
C PHE A 63 -11.13 1.80 8.19
N GLU A 64 -11.26 0.50 8.48
CA GLU A 64 -10.45 -0.19 9.50
C GLU A 64 -9.01 -0.36 8.99
N SER A 65 -8.09 0.42 9.54
CA SER A 65 -6.68 0.47 9.16
C SER A 65 -5.79 0.13 10.35
N GLU A 66 -4.85 -0.78 10.17
CA GLU A 66 -3.86 -1.15 11.18
C GLU A 66 -2.45 -0.78 10.73
N VAL A 67 -1.69 -0.07 11.56
CA VAL A 67 -0.26 0.15 11.30
C VAL A 67 0.51 -1.13 11.62
N VAL A 68 1.16 -1.70 10.60
CA VAL A 68 1.99 -2.91 10.71
C VAL A 68 3.38 -2.60 10.21
N THR A 69 4.39 -2.79 11.06
CA THR A 69 5.81 -2.52 10.73
C THR A 69 6.71 -3.73 10.93
N ASP A 70 6.18 -4.84 11.40
CA ASP A 70 6.88 -6.10 11.53
C ASP A 70 6.38 -7.13 10.50
N GLY A 71 7.09 -8.27 10.45
CA GLY A 71 6.71 -9.39 9.60
C GLY A 71 6.72 -9.10 8.10
N ALA A 72 6.03 -9.95 7.35
CA ALA A 72 6.07 -9.97 5.87
C ALA A 72 5.36 -8.79 5.21
N TYR A 73 4.46 -8.12 5.93
CA TYR A 73 3.60 -7.04 5.40
C TYR A 73 4.00 -5.65 5.88
N GLY A 74 5.03 -5.55 6.73
CA GLY A 74 5.44 -4.28 7.33
C GLY A 74 6.12 -3.30 6.37
N GLY A 75 6.55 -3.73 5.19
CA GLY A 75 7.17 -2.85 4.19
C GLY A 75 8.48 -2.19 4.63
N MET A 76 9.13 -2.68 5.68
CA MET A 76 10.29 -2.02 6.29
C MET A 76 11.64 -2.35 5.63
N GLU A 77 11.70 -3.42 4.84
CA GLU A 77 12.93 -3.85 4.18
C GLU A 77 13.41 -2.78 3.17
N PRO A 78 14.68 -2.31 3.20
CA PRO A 78 15.18 -1.31 2.26
C PRO A 78 15.07 -1.74 0.79
N GLY A 79 15.10 -3.05 0.53
CA GLY A 79 14.91 -3.63 -0.80
C GLY A 79 13.47 -3.60 -1.30
N ASN A 80 12.47 -3.44 -0.42
CA ASN A 80 11.06 -3.38 -0.80
C ASN A 80 10.83 -2.20 -1.77
N ILE A 81 10.12 -2.45 -2.87
CA ILE A 81 9.84 -1.46 -3.91
C ILE A 81 9.25 -0.14 -3.39
N CYS A 82 8.49 -0.13 -2.29
CA CYS A 82 8.02 1.12 -1.68
C CYS A 82 9.16 2.02 -1.17
N ASN A 83 10.31 1.45 -0.79
CA ASN A 83 11.46 2.16 -0.24
C ASN A 83 12.52 2.49 -1.28
N ARG A 84 12.21 2.35 -2.58
CA ARG A 84 13.18 2.53 -3.68
C ARG A 84 13.03 3.87 -4.41
N GLY A 85 12.25 4.79 -3.85
CA GLY A 85 12.22 6.20 -4.25
C GLY A 85 13.42 6.99 -3.72
N SER A 86 13.44 8.30 -3.99
CA SER A 86 14.61 9.16 -3.73
C SER A 86 14.97 9.31 -2.25
N THR A 87 13.99 9.16 -1.35
CA THR A 87 14.15 9.25 0.11
C THR A 87 14.56 7.92 0.75
N GLY A 88 14.48 6.81 0.01
CA GLY A 88 14.69 5.47 0.57
C GLY A 88 13.57 5.02 1.54
N ALA A 89 12.46 5.76 1.60
CA ALA A 89 11.38 5.55 2.54
C ALA A 89 10.02 5.79 1.87
N GLY A 90 9.16 4.76 1.84
CA GLY A 90 7.81 4.89 1.33
C GLY A 90 6.77 4.22 2.21
N VAL A 91 5.57 4.05 1.66
CA VAL A 91 4.40 3.49 2.34
C VAL A 91 3.89 2.28 1.57
N GLN A 92 3.49 1.24 2.30
CA GLN A 92 2.87 0.04 1.74
C GLN A 92 1.43 -0.09 2.24
N LEU A 93 0.48 -0.24 1.31
CA LEU A 93 -0.92 -0.55 1.62
C LEU A 93 -1.20 -2.02 1.30
N GLU A 94 -1.69 -2.77 2.27
CA GLU A 94 -2.04 -4.19 2.15
C GLU A 94 -3.55 -4.35 2.36
N ILE A 95 -4.29 -4.54 1.27
CA ILE A 95 -5.77 -4.43 1.28
C ILE A 95 -6.41 -5.82 1.21
N HIS A 96 -7.16 -6.22 2.24
CA HIS A 96 -7.87 -7.51 2.25
C HIS A 96 -8.84 -7.65 1.08
N ALA A 97 -9.06 -8.90 0.64
CA ALA A 97 -9.92 -9.19 -0.50
C ALA A 97 -11.37 -8.74 -0.25
N GLY A 98 -11.86 -8.83 0.98
CA GLY A 98 -13.18 -8.33 1.36
C GLY A 98 -13.36 -6.83 1.11
N LEU A 99 -12.37 -6.01 1.49
CA LEU A 99 -12.40 -4.56 1.23
C LEU A 99 -12.26 -4.26 -0.27
N ARG A 100 -11.38 -4.96 -0.99
CA ARG A 100 -11.25 -4.79 -2.45
C ARG A 100 -12.54 -5.15 -3.20
N GLN A 101 -13.23 -6.21 -2.77
CA GLN A 101 -14.51 -6.59 -3.36
C GLN A 101 -15.60 -5.55 -3.07
N MET A 102 -15.67 -5.04 -1.85
CA MET A 102 -16.58 -3.95 -1.50
C MET A 102 -16.34 -2.71 -2.37
N MET A 103 -15.10 -2.26 -2.52
CA MET A 103 -14.78 -1.12 -3.39
C MET A 103 -15.14 -1.37 -4.86
N LYS A 104 -15.06 -2.63 -5.32
CA LYS A 104 -15.45 -2.99 -6.69
C LYS A 104 -16.98 -2.91 -6.90
N GLU A 105 -17.75 -3.23 -5.88
CA GLU A 105 -19.22 -3.26 -5.93
C GLU A 105 -19.86 -1.90 -5.60
N ASP A 106 -19.18 -1.08 -4.80
CA ASP A 106 -19.67 0.23 -4.35
C ASP A 106 -18.69 1.36 -4.71
N VAL A 107 -19.06 2.11 -5.75
CA VAL A 107 -18.29 3.26 -6.25
C VAL A 107 -18.14 4.37 -5.21
N ALA A 108 -19.11 4.54 -4.29
CA ALA A 108 -19.01 5.55 -3.25
C ALA A 108 -17.92 5.18 -2.24
N THR A 109 -17.83 3.89 -1.88
CA THR A 109 -16.75 3.37 -1.05
C THR A 109 -15.40 3.44 -1.74
N TYR A 110 -15.31 3.11 -3.04
CA TYR A 110 -14.08 3.30 -3.80
C TYR A 110 -13.62 4.75 -3.82
N ASN A 111 -14.51 5.70 -4.13
CA ASN A 111 -14.17 7.12 -4.19
C ASN A 111 -13.72 7.65 -2.82
N ARG A 112 -14.43 7.29 -1.74
CA ARG A 112 -14.01 7.61 -0.37
C ARG A 112 -12.60 7.11 -0.05
N PHE A 113 -12.27 5.89 -0.46
CA PHE A 113 -10.93 5.32 -0.24
C PHE A 113 -9.87 6.11 -1.01
N VAL A 114 -10.12 6.40 -2.29
CA VAL A 114 -9.22 7.17 -3.14
C VAL A 114 -9.01 8.58 -2.60
N ASP A 115 -10.09 9.26 -2.19
CA ASP A 115 -10.03 10.62 -1.66
C ASP A 115 -9.28 10.67 -0.32
N ALA A 116 -9.50 9.69 0.55
CA ALA A 116 -8.75 9.55 1.80
C ALA A 116 -7.24 9.43 1.53
N VAL A 117 -6.82 8.51 0.65
CA VAL A 117 -5.40 8.37 0.29
C VAL A 117 -4.85 9.66 -0.32
N ARG A 118 -5.58 10.28 -1.27
CA ARG A 118 -5.14 11.52 -1.94
C ARG A 118 -4.97 12.69 -0.97
N SER A 119 -5.83 12.82 0.03
CA SER A 119 -5.75 13.91 1.02
C SER A 119 -4.51 13.85 1.92
N ALA A 120 -3.84 12.70 2.00
CA ALA A 120 -2.65 12.50 2.81
C ALA A 120 -1.31 12.68 2.04
N LEU A 121 -1.39 12.75 0.70
CA LEU A 121 -0.26 12.90 -0.21
C LEU A 121 0.09 14.37 -0.43
#